data_AF-A0A4R7J974-F1
#
_entry.id   AF-A0A4R7J974-F1
#
_cell.length_a   1.000
_cell.length_b   1.000
_cell.length_c   1.000
_cell.angle_alpha   90.00
_cell.angle_beta   90.00
_cell.angle_gamma   90.00
#
_symmetry.space_group_name_H-M   'P 1'
#
loop_
_entity.id
_entity.type
_entity.pdbx_description
1 polymer ?
#
loop_
_entity_poly.entity_id
_entity_poly.type
_entity_poly.pdbx_seq_one_letter_code
_entity_poly.pdbx_strand_id
1 'polypeptide(L)'
;MSHRPTILTASVLLSLLALAGCAGGSGDPTQPDPGAGDPADDGSSSAVYEFTREPPGMLTSLTVAIPDDLREAAGPDAEGLLVDSVTLTPHELDGVKHCAVNVAIEWADGALELANKPATSQADADADIEKWTNSFLDYFDVETTEEWIDLAERAQGGDAQAGQTIAEGMEAADQSHPYAANATRELREQGLAFEPRLFIEKMQELIAADANKPVDEAAEESEEANVAREGLGVPGSVYPLADLNESAPETGLYLAPDFASGINVGSCAANPTDDDATETFTFRTSQDGEGADFAEFDYTVLSDGSITVVEAEVEDYERDVNGDWIAK
;
A
#
# COMPACT_ATOMS: atom_id res chain seq x y z
N MET A 1 -31.64 -26.58 -22.77
CA MET A 1 -33.06 -26.18 -22.90
C MET A 1 -33.52 -25.58 -21.58
N SER A 2 -33.46 -24.27 -21.45
CA SER A 2 -34.54 -23.44 -20.88
C SER A 2 -34.10 -21.99 -21.03
N HIS A 3 -34.82 -21.27 -21.86
CA HIS A 3 -34.62 -19.86 -22.17
C HIS A 3 -35.48 -19.00 -21.25
N ARG A 4 -35.05 -17.74 -21.09
CA ARG A 4 -35.82 -16.46 -21.08
C ARG A 4 -35.63 -15.63 -19.79
N PRO A 5 -35.85 -14.30 -19.82
CA PRO A 5 -35.66 -13.37 -20.94
C PRO A 5 -35.00 -12.04 -20.54
N THR A 6 -34.42 -11.40 -21.56
CA THR A 6 -33.99 -10.00 -21.65
C THR A 6 -35.17 -9.03 -21.46
N ILE A 7 -34.97 -7.95 -20.70
CA ILE A 7 -35.84 -6.77 -20.70
C ILE A 7 -35.01 -5.58 -21.20
N LEU A 8 -35.34 -5.12 -22.40
CA LEU A 8 -34.94 -3.84 -22.96
C LEU A 8 -35.91 -2.76 -22.46
N THR A 9 -35.39 -1.70 -21.85
CA THR A 9 -36.11 -0.44 -21.65
C THR A 9 -35.50 0.64 -22.53
N ALA A 10 -36.23 1.01 -23.58
CA ALA A 10 -35.96 2.15 -24.44
C ALA A 10 -36.52 3.42 -23.79
N SER A 11 -35.67 4.42 -23.59
CA SER A 11 -36.08 5.78 -23.21
C SER A 11 -35.82 6.72 -24.38
N VAL A 12 -36.91 7.20 -24.96
CA VAL A 12 -36.98 8.26 -25.97
C VAL A 12 -36.89 9.60 -25.24
N LEU A 13 -35.92 10.45 -25.58
CA LEU A 13 -35.93 11.87 -25.20
C LEU A 13 -35.74 12.74 -26.45
N LEU A 14 -36.86 13.36 -26.84
CA LEU A 14 -36.92 14.50 -27.74
C LEU A 14 -36.20 15.69 -27.10
N SER A 15 -35.37 16.39 -27.86
CA SER A 15 -35.00 17.78 -27.57
C SER A 15 -34.87 18.57 -28.86
N LEU A 16 -35.95 19.26 -29.20
CA LEU A 16 -36.05 20.33 -30.18
C LEU A 16 -36.18 21.64 -29.40
N LEU A 17 -35.16 22.48 -29.42
CA LEU A 17 -35.29 23.93 -29.19
C LEU A 17 -34.20 24.65 -29.98
N ALA A 18 -34.59 25.16 -31.14
CA ALA A 18 -33.89 26.23 -31.82
C ALA A 18 -34.34 27.56 -31.20
N LEU A 19 -33.39 28.35 -30.69
CA LEU A 19 -33.60 29.80 -30.53
C LEU A 19 -32.57 30.53 -31.41
N ALA A 20 -33.09 31.09 -32.50
CA ALA A 20 -32.48 32.19 -33.22
C ALA A 20 -32.83 33.50 -32.50
N GLY A 21 -31.82 34.31 -32.18
CA GLY A 21 -31.97 35.68 -31.70
C GLY A 21 -30.90 36.55 -32.33
N CYS A 22 -31.29 37.43 -33.23
CA CYS A 22 -30.42 38.28 -34.04
C CYS A 22 -30.44 39.73 -33.52
N ALA A 23 -29.24 40.33 -33.47
CA ALA A 23 -28.90 41.72 -33.78
C ALA A 23 -29.43 42.90 -32.93
N GLY A 24 -28.48 43.74 -32.52
CA GLY A 24 -28.71 45.15 -32.15
C GLY A 24 -27.40 45.86 -31.83
N GLY A 25 -26.75 46.44 -32.84
CA GLY A 25 -25.49 47.17 -32.72
C GLY A 25 -25.65 48.67 -32.45
N SER A 26 -24.55 49.31 -32.01
CA SER A 26 -24.28 50.76 -32.10
C SER A 26 -22.76 50.98 -32.00
N GLY A 27 -22.17 51.68 -32.98
CA GLY A 27 -20.73 51.99 -33.13
C GLY A 27 -20.17 52.91 -32.04
N ASP A 28 -18.86 53.12 -31.90
CA ASP A 28 -17.92 53.76 -32.85
C ASP A 28 -16.44 53.46 -32.43
N PRO A 29 -15.35 54.08 -32.96
CA PRO A 29 -14.37 53.44 -33.83
C PRO A 29 -12.94 53.43 -33.26
N THR A 30 -12.15 52.39 -33.53
CA THR A 30 -10.69 52.51 -33.72
C THR A 30 -10.13 51.20 -34.29
N GLN A 31 -9.63 51.31 -35.53
CA GLN A 31 -8.85 50.32 -36.29
C GLN A 31 -7.52 49.99 -35.54
N PRO A 32 -6.88 48.78 -35.64
CA PRO A 32 -6.59 48.10 -36.90
C PRO A 32 -6.74 46.58 -37.02
N ASP A 33 -6.88 46.18 -38.29
CA ASP A 33 -6.89 44.83 -38.88
C ASP A 33 -5.46 44.49 -39.38
N PRO A 34 -5.17 43.29 -39.93
CA PRO A 34 -5.08 41.95 -39.33
C PRO A 34 -3.62 41.45 -39.35
N GLY A 35 -3.14 40.77 -38.31
CA GLY A 35 -1.79 40.22 -38.34
C GLY A 35 -1.22 39.76 -37.01
N ALA A 36 -1.92 38.88 -36.33
CA ALA A 36 -1.37 37.99 -35.31
C ALA A 36 -2.16 36.69 -35.51
N GLY A 37 -1.63 35.72 -36.23
CA GLY A 37 -0.66 34.83 -35.62
C GLY A 37 -1.37 34.17 -34.46
N ASP A 38 -2.23 33.18 -34.76
CA ASP A 38 -2.66 32.21 -33.75
C ASP A 38 -1.42 31.84 -32.93
N PRO A 39 -1.43 31.99 -31.59
CA PRO A 39 -0.47 31.27 -30.80
C PRO A 39 -0.71 29.81 -31.12
N ALA A 40 0.28 29.17 -31.72
CA ALA A 40 0.31 27.72 -31.81
C ALA A 40 0.04 27.18 -30.41
N ASP A 41 -1.07 26.47 -30.28
CA ASP A 41 -1.39 25.63 -29.14
C ASP A 41 -0.24 24.60 -29.07
N ASP A 42 0.72 24.87 -28.20
CA ASP A 42 1.83 23.97 -27.92
C ASP A 42 1.23 22.79 -27.18
N GLY A 43 1.04 21.68 -27.91
CA GLY A 43 0.24 20.51 -27.57
C GLY A 43 0.70 19.70 -26.36
N SER A 44 0.85 20.36 -25.21
CA SER A 44 1.08 19.75 -23.90
C SER A 44 -0.20 19.86 -23.07
N SER A 45 -0.96 18.77 -22.97
CA SER A 45 -2.11 18.68 -22.05
C SER A 45 -1.64 18.22 -20.67
N SER A 46 -1.65 19.13 -19.70
CA SER A 46 -1.31 18.85 -18.29
C SER A 46 -2.51 19.08 -17.37
N ALA A 47 -2.72 18.22 -16.37
CA ALA A 47 -3.75 18.44 -15.36
C ALA A 47 -3.33 17.94 -13.97
N VAL A 48 -3.97 18.52 -12.94
CA VAL A 48 -3.97 18.02 -11.56
C VAL A 48 -5.30 17.32 -11.33
N TYR A 49 -5.26 16.09 -10.83
CA TYR A 49 -6.41 15.28 -10.48
C TYR A 49 -6.45 15.08 -8.96
N GLU A 50 -7.57 15.46 -8.35
CA GLU A 50 -7.78 15.46 -6.89
C GLU A 50 -9.00 14.60 -6.54
N PHE A 51 -9.07 13.40 -7.14
CA PHE A 51 -10.12 12.41 -6.90
C PHE A 51 -11.53 12.95 -7.19
N THR A 52 -11.66 13.72 -8.27
CA THR A 52 -12.96 14.17 -8.78
C THR A 52 -13.67 13.02 -9.51
N ARG A 53 -15.01 13.07 -9.55
CA ARG A 53 -15.82 11.99 -10.17
C ARG A 53 -15.54 11.74 -11.65
N GLU A 54 -15.05 12.74 -12.36
CA GLU A 54 -14.75 12.62 -13.80
C GLU A 54 -13.23 12.53 -13.96
N PRO A 55 -12.71 11.39 -14.47
CA PRO A 55 -11.30 11.29 -14.82
C PRO A 55 -10.91 12.35 -15.84
N PRO A 56 -9.67 12.86 -15.81
CA PRO A 56 -9.18 13.71 -16.88
C PRO A 56 -9.24 12.96 -18.23
N GLY A 57 -9.30 13.71 -19.33
CA GLY A 57 -9.05 13.13 -20.65
C GLY A 57 -7.59 12.72 -20.82
N MET A 58 -7.18 12.41 -22.04
CA MET A 58 -5.79 12.05 -22.34
C MET A 58 -4.82 13.24 -22.11
N LEU A 59 -3.78 13.01 -21.33
CA LEU A 59 -2.77 14.00 -20.92
C LEU A 59 -1.36 13.59 -21.36
N THR A 60 -0.48 14.56 -21.50
CA THR A 60 0.98 14.36 -21.61
C THR A 60 1.70 14.61 -20.27
N SER A 61 0.96 15.05 -19.25
CA SER A 61 1.44 15.19 -17.87
C SER A 61 0.24 15.10 -16.91
N LEU A 62 0.30 14.19 -15.95
CA LEU A 62 -0.77 13.99 -14.96
C LEU A 62 -0.17 14.11 -13.56
N THR A 63 -0.66 15.07 -12.78
CA THR A 63 -0.38 15.10 -11.34
C THR A 63 -1.61 14.59 -10.60
N VAL A 64 -1.45 13.62 -9.71
CA VAL A 64 -2.50 13.20 -8.78
C VAL A 64 -2.10 13.65 -7.38
N ALA A 65 -2.99 14.35 -6.68
CA ALA A 65 -2.72 14.92 -5.37
C ALA A 65 -3.84 14.63 -4.37
N ILE A 66 -3.47 14.43 -3.10
CA ILE A 66 -4.43 14.32 -2.00
C ILE A 66 -4.84 15.73 -1.57
N PRO A 67 -6.09 16.16 -1.83
CA PRO A 67 -6.49 17.54 -1.60
C PRO A 67 -6.66 17.86 -0.11
N ASP A 68 -6.45 19.14 0.26
CA ASP A 68 -6.52 19.60 1.65
C ASP A 68 -7.91 19.36 2.28
N ASP A 69 -8.98 19.49 1.50
CA ASP A 69 -10.36 19.28 1.97
C ASP A 69 -10.62 17.82 2.36
N LEU A 70 -9.99 16.86 1.66
CA LEU A 70 -10.03 15.44 2.03
C LEU A 70 -9.27 15.19 3.33
N ARG A 71 -8.07 15.77 3.49
CA ARG A 71 -7.27 15.61 4.72
C ARG A 71 -8.01 16.17 5.93
N GLU A 72 -8.66 17.32 5.79
CA GLU A 72 -9.45 17.92 6.85
C GLU A 72 -10.66 17.05 7.22
N ALA A 73 -11.37 16.49 6.23
CA ALA A 73 -12.50 15.61 6.46
C ALA A 73 -12.09 14.27 7.10
N ALA A 74 -10.96 13.71 6.68
CA ALA A 74 -10.44 12.43 7.18
C ALA A 74 -9.84 12.53 8.58
N GLY A 75 -9.29 13.69 8.96
CA GLY A 75 -8.79 13.94 10.30
C GLY A 75 -7.75 12.89 10.73
N PRO A 76 -8.00 12.11 11.81
CA PRO A 76 -7.08 11.05 12.26
C PRO A 76 -6.73 10.02 11.20
N ASP A 77 -7.64 9.72 10.27
CA ASP A 77 -7.41 8.68 9.26
C ASP A 77 -6.37 9.10 8.22
N ALA A 78 -6.19 10.42 8.03
CA ALA A 78 -5.14 10.99 7.18
C ALA A 78 -3.83 11.29 7.95
N GLU A 79 -3.78 11.04 9.27
CA GLU A 79 -2.52 11.16 10.02
C GLU A 79 -1.52 10.14 9.50
N GLY A 80 -0.27 10.58 9.32
CA GLY A 80 0.79 9.72 8.80
C GLY A 80 0.76 9.48 7.29
N LEU A 81 -0.01 10.25 6.51
CA LEU A 81 0.05 10.19 5.04
C LEU A 81 1.50 10.31 4.55
N LEU A 82 1.89 9.43 3.63
CA LEU A 82 3.29 9.31 3.20
C LEU A 82 3.62 10.15 1.96
N VAL A 83 2.70 10.19 0.99
CA VAL A 83 2.88 10.92 -0.27
C VAL A 83 1.79 11.97 -0.40
N ASP A 84 2.18 13.20 -0.73
CA ASP A 84 1.24 14.31 -0.96
C ASP A 84 0.73 14.33 -2.40
N SER A 85 1.65 14.13 -3.35
CA SER A 85 1.33 14.09 -4.77
C SER A 85 2.29 13.21 -5.56
N VAL A 86 1.83 12.73 -6.72
CA VAL A 86 2.65 12.05 -7.72
C VAL A 86 2.42 12.69 -9.08
N THR A 87 3.49 12.92 -9.83
CA THR A 87 3.41 13.42 -11.21
C THR A 87 3.94 12.38 -12.18
N LEU A 88 3.11 12.02 -13.15
CA LEU A 88 3.37 11.07 -14.22
C LEU A 88 3.61 11.82 -15.53
N THR A 89 4.71 11.50 -16.20
CA THR A 89 5.02 12.02 -17.54
C THR A 89 5.53 10.90 -18.43
N PRO A 90 5.24 10.88 -19.73
CA PRO A 90 5.72 9.84 -20.62
C PRO A 90 7.25 9.76 -20.63
N HIS A 91 7.76 8.53 -20.63
CA HIS A 91 9.18 8.23 -20.77
C HIS A 91 9.41 7.47 -22.09
N GLU A 92 10.32 7.98 -22.92
CA GLU A 92 10.66 7.35 -24.19
C GLU A 92 11.64 6.20 -23.96
N LEU A 93 11.28 5.01 -24.45
CA LEU A 93 12.16 3.83 -24.45
C LEU A 93 12.73 3.60 -25.87
N ASP A 94 13.91 3.00 -25.96
CA ASP A 94 14.58 2.65 -27.22
C ASP A 94 13.78 1.62 -28.09
N GLY A 95 12.65 1.10 -27.60
CA GLY A 95 11.77 0.15 -28.28
C GLY A 95 10.29 0.36 -27.97
N VAL A 96 9.42 -0.22 -28.81
CA VAL A 96 7.96 0.01 -28.78
C VAL A 96 7.15 -1.08 -28.06
N LYS A 97 7.81 -1.97 -27.32
CA LYS A 97 7.13 -3.12 -26.70
C LYS A 97 6.45 -2.78 -25.37
N HIS A 98 6.99 -1.78 -24.67
CA HIS A 98 6.54 -1.35 -23.37
C HIS A 98 6.28 0.15 -23.40
N CYS A 99 5.44 0.59 -22.49
CA CYS A 99 5.23 2.00 -22.22
C CYS A 99 5.85 2.29 -20.85
N ALA A 100 6.35 3.50 -20.69
CA ALA A 100 6.96 3.92 -19.45
C ALA A 100 6.56 5.34 -19.10
N VAL A 101 6.52 5.61 -17.80
CA VAL A 101 6.30 6.95 -17.26
C VAL A 101 7.38 7.29 -16.26
N ASN A 102 7.89 8.51 -16.32
CA ASN A 102 8.61 9.08 -15.20
C ASN A 102 7.59 9.37 -14.10
N VAL A 103 7.92 8.94 -12.89
CA VAL A 103 7.17 9.16 -11.66
C VAL A 103 7.97 10.15 -10.83
N ALA A 104 7.41 11.33 -10.54
CA ALA A 104 7.98 12.28 -9.59
C ALA A 104 7.11 12.29 -8.34
N ILE A 105 7.72 12.09 -7.18
CA ILE A 105 7.04 11.84 -5.91
C ILE A 105 7.28 13.03 -4.98
N GLU A 106 6.19 13.63 -4.50
CA GLU A 106 6.23 14.62 -3.43
C GLU A 106 5.87 13.94 -2.10
N TRP A 107 6.88 13.62 -1.30
CA TRP A 107 6.71 13.05 0.03
C TRP A 107 6.13 14.09 1.00
N ALA A 108 5.24 13.64 1.88
CA ALA A 108 4.82 14.44 3.02
C ALA A 108 6.01 14.71 3.97
N ASP A 109 5.92 15.78 4.75
CA ASP A 109 7.00 16.21 5.63
C ASP A 109 7.43 15.10 6.61
N GLY A 110 8.66 14.61 6.46
CA GLY A 110 9.24 13.55 7.31
C GLY A 110 8.75 12.13 6.98
N ALA A 111 7.91 11.96 5.96
CA ALA A 111 7.34 10.66 5.61
C ALA A 111 8.35 9.67 5.01
N LEU A 112 9.39 10.14 4.33
CA LEU A 112 10.38 9.23 3.73
C LEU A 112 11.09 8.37 4.79
N GLU A 113 11.34 8.94 5.98
CA GLU A 113 11.90 8.21 7.12
C GLU A 113 10.92 7.17 7.69
N LEU A 114 9.62 7.34 7.47
CA LEU A 114 8.60 6.36 7.84
C LEU A 114 8.48 5.27 6.77
N ALA A 115 8.47 5.65 5.50
CA ALA A 115 8.39 4.73 4.36
C ALA A 115 9.62 3.82 4.22
N ASN A 116 10.79 4.24 4.70
CA ASN A 116 12.01 3.43 4.70
C ASN A 116 12.12 2.51 5.94
N LYS A 117 11.11 2.47 6.82
CA LYS A 117 11.13 1.51 7.94
C LYS A 117 10.80 0.12 7.42
N PRO A 118 11.52 -0.92 7.87
CA PRO A 118 11.13 -2.29 7.59
C PRO A 118 9.71 -2.54 8.10
N ALA A 119 8.91 -3.26 7.32
CA ALA A 119 7.52 -3.55 7.67
C ALA A 119 7.33 -4.49 8.87
N THR A 120 8.40 -5.05 9.41
CA THR A 120 8.38 -5.71 10.71
C THR A 120 9.59 -5.23 11.50
N SER A 121 9.31 -4.64 12.65
CA SER A 121 10.34 -4.09 13.52
C SER A 121 10.76 -5.10 14.58
N GLN A 122 11.94 -4.86 15.18
CA GLN A 122 12.36 -5.63 16.35
C GLN A 122 11.37 -5.50 17.52
N ALA A 123 10.66 -4.37 17.62
CA ALA A 123 9.66 -4.18 18.68
C ALA A 123 8.44 -5.10 18.47
N ASP A 124 8.06 -5.36 17.23
CA ASP A 124 6.97 -6.29 16.91
C ASP A 124 7.37 -7.73 17.25
N ALA A 125 8.60 -8.11 16.90
CA ALA A 125 9.16 -9.39 17.29
C ALA A 125 9.22 -9.55 18.82
N ASP A 126 9.65 -8.52 19.55
CA ASP A 126 9.70 -8.52 21.01
C ASP A 126 8.29 -8.64 21.63
N ALA A 127 7.30 -7.95 21.04
CA ALA A 127 5.89 -8.04 21.47
C ALA A 127 5.31 -9.44 21.23
N ASP A 128 5.64 -10.09 20.11
CA ASP A 128 5.23 -11.48 19.84
C ASP A 128 5.91 -12.46 20.79
N ILE A 129 7.19 -12.25 21.13
CA ILE A 129 7.90 -13.04 22.14
C ILE A 129 7.19 -12.95 23.50
N GLU A 130 6.84 -11.74 23.92
CA GLU A 130 6.11 -11.51 25.16
C GLU A 130 4.73 -12.18 25.15
N LYS A 131 3.94 -11.96 24.09
CA LYS A 131 2.61 -12.53 23.91
C LYS A 131 2.60 -14.05 24.02
N TRP A 132 3.47 -14.73 23.30
CA TRP A 132 3.53 -16.20 23.34
C TRP A 132 4.09 -16.70 24.67
N THR A 133 5.08 -16.02 25.26
CA THR A 133 5.57 -16.36 26.61
C THR A 133 4.43 -16.26 27.63
N ASN A 134 3.66 -15.18 27.63
CA ASN A 134 2.55 -14.99 28.56
C ASN A 134 1.42 -16.00 28.33
N SER A 135 1.10 -16.31 27.07
CA SER A 135 0.14 -17.36 26.75
C SER A 135 0.56 -18.73 27.30
N PHE A 136 1.86 -19.02 27.36
CA PHE A 136 2.34 -20.24 28.03
C PHE A 136 2.14 -20.17 29.56
N LEU A 137 2.45 -19.03 30.19
CA LEU A 137 2.32 -18.86 31.64
C LEU A 137 0.85 -18.97 32.11
N ASP A 138 -0.10 -18.51 31.30
CA ASP A 138 -1.54 -18.59 31.57
C ASP A 138 -2.03 -20.03 31.82
N TYR A 139 -1.41 -21.06 31.24
CA TYR A 139 -1.78 -22.47 31.50
C TYR A 139 -1.53 -22.90 32.95
N PHE A 140 -0.73 -22.13 33.69
CA PHE A 140 -0.32 -22.44 35.06
C PHE A 140 -0.81 -21.43 36.09
N ASP A 141 -1.55 -20.40 35.66
CA ASP A 141 -2.04 -19.30 36.51
C ASP A 141 -0.89 -18.58 37.25
N VAL A 142 0.18 -18.26 36.50
CA VAL A 142 1.37 -17.53 36.98
C VAL A 142 1.66 -16.35 36.07
N GLU A 143 2.27 -15.30 36.60
CA GLU A 143 2.49 -14.04 35.86
C GLU A 143 3.91 -13.96 35.28
N THR A 144 4.85 -14.74 35.79
CA THR A 144 6.25 -14.67 35.37
C THR A 144 6.89 -16.03 35.14
N THR A 145 7.94 -16.06 34.31
CA THR A 145 8.75 -17.26 34.09
C THR A 145 9.40 -17.77 35.36
N GLU A 146 9.84 -16.89 36.28
CA GLU A 146 10.40 -17.30 37.57
C GLU A 146 9.35 -17.93 38.49
N GLU A 147 8.11 -17.44 38.51
CA GLU A 147 7.01 -18.08 39.25
C GLU A 147 6.69 -19.48 38.70
N TRP A 148 6.73 -19.64 37.37
CA TRP A 148 6.59 -20.94 36.74
C TRP A 148 7.74 -21.89 37.09
N ILE A 149 8.99 -21.39 37.07
CA ILE A 149 10.18 -22.16 37.47
C ILE A 149 10.04 -22.63 38.93
N ASP A 150 9.67 -21.73 39.84
CA ASP A 150 9.45 -22.06 41.25
C ASP A 150 8.32 -23.09 41.45
N LEU A 151 7.25 -23.01 40.64
CA LEU A 151 6.19 -24.02 40.61
C LEU A 151 6.73 -25.39 40.15
N ALA A 152 7.51 -25.42 39.08
CA ALA A 152 8.09 -26.64 38.53
C ALA A 152 9.13 -27.28 39.48
N GLU A 153 9.97 -26.48 40.12
CA GLU A 153 10.94 -26.96 41.11
C GLU A 153 10.25 -27.55 42.35
N ARG A 154 9.16 -26.93 42.84
CA ARG A 154 8.34 -27.50 43.92
C ARG A 154 7.74 -28.85 43.53
N ALA A 155 7.22 -28.96 42.31
CA ALA A 155 6.70 -30.23 41.78
C ALA A 155 7.79 -31.32 41.80
N GLN A 156 9.01 -31.00 41.33
CA GLN A 156 10.16 -31.91 41.37
C GLN A 156 10.60 -32.26 42.79
N GLY A 157 10.45 -31.31 43.72
CA GLY A 157 10.68 -31.50 45.17
C GLY A 157 9.63 -32.36 45.87
N GLY A 158 8.58 -32.80 45.17
CA GLY A 158 7.54 -33.68 45.68
C GLY A 158 6.31 -32.97 46.25
N ASP A 159 6.13 -31.68 45.97
CA ASP A 159 4.87 -30.98 46.24
C ASP A 159 3.77 -31.52 45.30
N ALA A 160 2.78 -32.21 45.88
CA ALA A 160 1.72 -32.86 45.12
C ALA A 160 0.79 -31.88 44.41
N GLN A 161 0.54 -30.71 44.99
CA GLN A 161 -0.32 -29.70 44.36
C GLN A 161 0.41 -29.07 43.18
N ALA A 162 1.67 -28.66 43.38
CA ALA A 162 2.49 -28.14 42.30
C ALA A 162 2.66 -29.16 41.18
N GLY A 163 2.87 -30.43 41.52
CA GLY A 163 2.97 -31.52 40.55
C GLY A 163 1.70 -31.72 39.73
N GLN A 164 0.52 -31.57 40.33
CA GLN A 164 -0.74 -31.63 39.61
C GLN A 164 -0.89 -30.44 38.64
N THR A 165 -0.65 -29.21 39.11
CA THR A 165 -0.72 -28.01 38.26
C THR A 165 0.25 -28.09 37.09
N ILE A 166 1.49 -28.53 37.32
CA ILE A 166 2.47 -28.71 36.23
C ILE A 166 2.02 -29.79 35.24
N ALA A 167 1.51 -30.93 35.72
CA ALA A 167 1.06 -32.00 34.83
C ALA A 167 -0.10 -31.57 33.94
N GLU A 168 -1.13 -30.93 34.52
CA GLU A 168 -2.30 -30.45 33.79
C GLU A 168 -1.95 -29.31 32.83
N GLY A 169 -1.18 -28.32 33.30
CA GLY A 169 -0.76 -27.18 32.49
C GLY A 169 0.17 -27.59 31.34
N MET A 170 1.13 -28.49 31.57
CA MET A 170 2.02 -28.99 30.52
C MET A 170 1.27 -29.85 29.50
N GLU A 171 0.29 -30.65 29.91
CA GLU A 171 -0.56 -31.41 28.99
C GLU A 171 -1.38 -30.47 28.08
N ALA A 172 -1.95 -29.41 28.65
CA ALA A 172 -2.70 -28.42 27.89
C ALA A 172 -1.80 -27.61 26.94
N ALA A 173 -0.63 -27.17 27.42
CA ALA A 173 0.36 -26.44 26.64
C ALA A 173 0.93 -27.29 25.49
N ASP A 174 1.22 -28.57 25.71
CA ASP A 174 1.71 -29.48 24.66
C ASP A 174 0.68 -29.64 23.51
N GLN A 175 -0.61 -29.55 23.83
CA GLN A 175 -1.68 -29.68 22.83
C GLN A 175 -1.97 -28.37 22.08
N SER A 176 -1.80 -27.22 22.73
CA SER A 176 -2.38 -25.96 22.27
C SER A 176 -1.38 -24.80 22.13
N HIS A 177 -0.20 -24.89 22.76
CA HIS A 177 0.84 -23.87 22.65
C HIS A 177 1.84 -24.25 21.55
N PRO A 178 2.02 -23.42 20.51
CA PRO A 178 2.78 -23.78 19.31
C PRO A 178 4.27 -24.11 19.57
N TYR A 179 4.82 -23.58 20.67
CA TYR A 179 6.24 -23.74 20.99
C TYR A 179 6.52 -24.74 22.12
N ALA A 180 5.55 -25.04 22.98
CA ALA A 180 5.79 -25.85 24.18
C ALA A 180 6.09 -27.33 23.82
N ALA A 181 5.34 -27.87 22.87
CA ALA A 181 5.57 -29.23 22.36
C ALA A 181 6.91 -29.36 21.64
N ASN A 182 7.29 -28.35 20.86
CA ASN A 182 8.56 -28.32 20.16
C ASN A 182 9.74 -28.24 21.14
N ALA A 183 9.66 -27.39 22.17
CA ALA A 183 10.68 -27.31 23.21
C ALA A 183 10.87 -28.66 23.93
N THR A 184 9.76 -29.31 24.31
CA THR A 184 9.79 -30.64 24.94
C THR A 184 10.44 -31.68 24.03
N ARG A 185 10.06 -31.69 22.74
CA ARG A 185 10.59 -32.61 21.74
C ARG A 185 12.10 -32.43 21.55
N GLU A 186 12.57 -31.19 21.37
CA GLU A 186 13.98 -30.90 21.12
C GLU A 186 14.88 -31.22 22.32
N LEU A 187 14.45 -30.87 23.54
CA LEU A 187 15.21 -31.23 24.75
C LEU A 187 15.35 -32.75 24.90
N ARG A 188 14.28 -33.49 24.58
CA ARG A 188 14.29 -34.95 24.59
C ARG A 188 15.22 -35.53 23.51
N GLU A 189 15.21 -34.97 22.30
CA GLU A 189 16.10 -35.38 21.21
C GLU A 189 17.57 -35.13 21.56
N GLN A 190 17.87 -34.08 22.34
CA GLN A 190 19.20 -33.78 22.88
C GLN A 190 19.59 -34.67 24.08
N GLY A 191 18.68 -35.54 24.54
CA GLY A 191 18.92 -36.42 25.69
C GLY A 191 18.96 -35.69 27.03
N LEU A 192 18.44 -34.46 27.09
CA LEU A 192 18.37 -33.66 28.30
C LEU A 192 17.15 -34.09 29.13
N ALA A 193 17.34 -34.15 30.45
CA ALA A 193 16.22 -34.30 31.37
C ALA A 193 15.40 -33.01 31.41
N PHE A 194 14.12 -33.11 31.78
CA PHE A 194 13.31 -31.92 32.00
C PHE A 194 13.89 -31.11 33.16
N GLU A 195 14.42 -29.94 32.82
CA GLU A 195 14.94 -28.94 33.73
C GLU A 195 14.15 -27.65 33.43
N PRO A 196 13.47 -27.03 34.43
CA PRO A 196 12.52 -25.96 34.16
C PRO A 196 13.14 -24.75 33.45
N ARG A 197 14.37 -24.35 33.81
CA ARG A 197 15.03 -23.20 33.20
C ARG A 197 15.41 -23.49 31.76
N LEU A 198 15.97 -24.68 31.48
CA LEU A 198 16.28 -25.10 30.11
C LEU A 198 15.03 -25.22 29.24
N PHE A 199 13.89 -25.63 29.83
CA PHE A 199 12.62 -25.67 29.11
C PHE A 199 12.16 -24.28 28.68
N ILE A 200 12.11 -23.32 29.60
CA ILE A 200 11.71 -21.94 29.28
C ILE A 200 12.68 -21.32 28.28
N GLU A 201 13.99 -21.48 28.48
CA GLU A 201 15.02 -20.96 27.56
C GLU A 201 14.81 -21.51 26.15
N LYS A 202 14.64 -22.83 26.01
CA LYS A 202 14.41 -23.45 24.70
C LYS A 202 13.09 -22.98 24.06
N MET A 203 12.02 -22.85 24.85
CA MET A 203 10.75 -22.36 24.33
C MET A 203 10.88 -20.91 23.84
N GLN A 204 11.50 -20.04 24.62
CA GLN A 204 11.72 -18.63 24.24
C GLN A 204 12.65 -18.50 23.04
N GLU A 205 13.66 -19.35 22.92
CA GLU A 205 14.52 -19.44 21.72
C GLU A 205 13.69 -19.77 20.47
N LEU A 206 12.77 -20.73 20.55
CA LEU A 206 11.90 -21.10 19.43
C LEU A 206 10.93 -19.98 19.07
N ILE A 207 10.34 -19.31 20.06
CA ILE A 207 9.48 -18.14 19.85
C ILE A 207 10.27 -17.03 19.17
N ALA A 208 11.46 -16.71 19.69
CA ALA A 208 12.31 -15.67 19.15
C ALA A 208 12.79 -15.99 17.73
N ALA A 209 13.10 -17.25 17.42
CA ALA A 209 13.48 -17.65 16.06
C ALA A 209 12.34 -17.44 15.05
N ASP A 210 11.09 -17.69 15.44
CA ASP A 210 9.92 -17.46 14.58
C ASP A 210 9.59 -15.96 14.47
N ALA A 211 9.60 -15.24 15.59
CA ALA A 211 9.29 -13.81 15.65
C ALA A 211 10.33 -12.93 14.93
N ASN A 212 11.62 -13.29 15.00
CA ASN A 212 12.67 -12.52 14.30
C ASN A 212 12.77 -12.86 12.82
N LYS A 213 12.22 -13.99 12.37
CA LYS A 213 12.28 -14.37 10.95
C LYS A 213 11.76 -13.27 9.99
N PRO A 214 10.57 -12.68 10.18
CA PRO A 214 10.11 -11.59 9.32
C PRO A 214 10.97 -10.33 9.43
N VAL A 215 11.57 -10.05 10.60
CA VAL A 215 12.51 -8.93 10.79
C VAL A 215 13.78 -9.14 9.99
N ASP A 216 14.35 -10.35 10.07
CA ASP A 216 15.55 -10.73 9.31
C ASP A 216 15.28 -10.68 7.80
N GLU A 217 14.13 -11.19 7.35
CA GLU A 217 13.70 -11.12 5.94
C GLU A 217 13.52 -9.67 5.48
N ALA A 218 12.88 -8.81 6.29
CA ALA A 218 12.70 -7.40 5.98
C ALA A 218 14.02 -6.59 6.00
N ALA A 219 15.01 -7.02 6.80
CA ALA A 219 16.34 -6.42 6.82
C ALA A 219 17.19 -6.80 5.59
N GLU A 220 16.85 -7.90 4.90
CA GLU A 220 17.46 -8.30 3.63
C GLU A 220 16.82 -7.62 2.41
N GLU A 221 15.61 -7.04 2.54
CA GLU A 221 14.97 -6.25 1.49
C GLU A 221 15.77 -4.95 1.23
N SER A 222 15.88 -4.54 -0.04
CA SER A 222 16.54 -3.28 -0.37
C SER A 222 15.68 -2.09 0.10
N GLU A 223 16.32 -0.95 0.38
CA GLU A 223 15.61 0.28 0.77
C GLU A 223 14.57 0.68 -0.29
N GLU A 224 14.87 0.48 -1.58
CA GLU A 224 13.94 0.69 -2.69
C GLU A 224 12.68 -0.18 -2.57
N ALA A 225 12.84 -1.46 -2.24
CA ALA A 225 11.71 -2.39 -2.10
C ALA A 225 10.83 -2.00 -0.91
N ASN A 226 11.44 -1.62 0.21
CA ASN A 226 10.72 -1.14 1.40
C ASN A 226 9.94 0.15 1.09
N VAL A 227 10.60 1.17 0.52
CA VAL A 227 9.96 2.45 0.20
C VAL A 227 8.85 2.30 -0.84
N ALA A 228 9.03 1.44 -1.85
CA ALA A 228 7.98 1.20 -2.84
C ALA A 228 6.74 0.51 -2.24
N ARG A 229 6.95 -0.46 -1.35
CA ARG A 229 5.87 -1.21 -0.71
C ARG A 229 5.14 -0.39 0.35
N GLU A 230 5.89 0.17 1.30
CA GLU A 230 5.32 0.90 2.43
C GLU A 230 4.93 2.33 2.05
N GLY A 231 5.71 2.99 1.19
CA GLY A 231 5.49 4.38 0.82
C GLY A 231 4.60 4.60 -0.40
N LEU A 232 4.74 3.79 -1.45
CA LEU A 232 4.11 4.04 -2.76
C LEU A 232 2.99 3.05 -3.10
N GLY A 233 2.84 1.98 -2.31
CA GLY A 233 1.83 0.94 -2.50
C GLY A 233 1.83 0.31 -3.90
N VAL A 234 2.96 0.35 -4.63
CA VAL A 234 3.02 -0.13 -6.02
C VAL A 234 3.14 -1.66 -6.01
N PRO A 235 2.14 -2.40 -6.52
CA PRO A 235 2.18 -3.86 -6.56
C PRO A 235 3.10 -4.32 -7.70
N GLY A 236 4.39 -4.52 -7.44
CA GLY A 236 5.30 -4.90 -8.52
C GLY A 236 6.73 -5.20 -8.09
N SER A 237 7.53 -5.63 -9.07
CA SER A 237 8.98 -5.72 -8.89
C SER A 237 9.59 -4.32 -8.89
N VAL A 238 10.50 -4.10 -7.96
CA VAL A 238 11.17 -2.80 -7.77
C VAL A 238 12.65 -2.99 -8.01
N TYR A 239 13.24 -2.08 -8.75
CA TYR A 239 14.63 -2.12 -9.19
C TYR A 239 15.31 -0.77 -8.94
N PRO A 240 16.64 -0.73 -8.73
CA PRO A 240 17.39 0.52 -8.79
C PRO A 240 17.26 1.18 -10.17
N LEU A 241 17.10 2.50 -10.23
CA LEU A 241 17.00 3.24 -11.49
C LEU A 241 18.22 3.04 -12.40
N ALA A 242 19.39 2.83 -11.80
CA ALA A 242 20.63 2.57 -12.54
C ALA A 242 20.61 1.25 -13.34
N ASP A 243 19.69 0.32 -13.01
CA ASP A 243 19.57 -0.98 -13.66
C ASP A 243 18.61 -0.96 -14.87
N LEU A 244 17.93 0.16 -15.14
CA LEU A 244 17.04 0.29 -16.29
C LEU A 244 17.82 0.11 -17.61
N ASN A 245 17.38 -0.87 -18.39
CA ASN A 245 17.84 -1.09 -19.76
C ASN A 245 16.78 -0.63 -20.75
N GLU A 246 16.86 0.61 -21.22
CA GLU A 246 15.84 1.22 -22.11
C GLU A 246 15.57 0.43 -23.40
N SER A 247 16.56 -0.30 -23.91
CA SER A 247 16.44 -1.13 -25.13
C SER A 247 15.72 -2.47 -24.90
N ALA A 248 15.67 -2.94 -23.65
CA ALA A 248 15.01 -4.19 -23.27
C ALA A 248 14.65 -4.16 -21.78
N PRO A 249 13.70 -3.30 -21.36
CA PRO A 249 13.39 -3.14 -19.95
C PRO A 249 12.55 -4.32 -19.46
N GLU A 250 12.72 -4.67 -18.19
CA GLU A 250 11.76 -5.49 -17.45
C GLU A 250 10.62 -4.60 -16.95
N THR A 251 9.42 -5.16 -16.81
CA THR A 251 8.27 -4.45 -16.22
C THR A 251 8.47 -4.26 -14.73
N GLY A 252 8.09 -3.10 -14.21
CA GLY A 252 8.23 -2.76 -12.79
C GLY A 252 8.62 -1.31 -12.56
N LEU A 253 8.89 -0.98 -11.30
CA LEU A 253 9.27 0.36 -10.88
C LEU A 253 10.79 0.45 -10.69
N TYR A 254 11.42 1.39 -11.39
CA TYR A 254 12.84 1.70 -11.29
C TYR A 254 13.02 2.98 -10.47
N LEU A 255 13.47 2.88 -9.22
CA LEU A 255 13.55 4.01 -8.27
C LEU A 255 14.93 4.64 -8.19
N ALA A 256 14.97 5.98 -8.16
CA ALA A 256 16.19 6.72 -7.88
C ALA A 256 16.60 6.55 -6.39
N PRO A 257 17.91 6.65 -6.05
CA PRO A 257 18.38 6.47 -4.67
C PRO A 257 17.86 7.49 -3.66
N ASP A 258 17.29 8.61 -4.11
CA ASP A 258 16.66 9.63 -3.25
C ASP A 258 15.15 9.39 -3.07
N PHE A 259 14.60 8.37 -3.72
CA PHE A 259 13.18 8.00 -3.71
C PHE A 259 12.21 9.11 -4.14
N ALA A 260 12.72 10.23 -4.68
CA ALA A 260 11.90 11.35 -5.14
C ALA A 260 11.47 11.19 -6.60
N SER A 261 12.08 10.23 -7.31
CA SER A 261 11.76 9.95 -8.70
C SER A 261 11.98 8.49 -9.08
N GLY A 262 11.30 8.06 -10.13
CA GLY A 262 11.50 6.76 -10.73
C GLY A 262 10.92 6.66 -12.13
N ILE A 263 11.02 5.48 -12.73
CA ILE A 263 10.41 5.13 -14.00
C ILE A 263 9.58 3.88 -13.79
N ASN A 264 8.27 3.95 -13.99
CA ASN A 264 7.44 2.75 -14.05
C ASN A 264 7.37 2.27 -15.50
N VAL A 265 7.67 0.99 -15.71
CA VAL A 265 7.61 0.31 -17.01
C VAL A 265 6.48 -0.71 -16.98
N GLY A 266 5.51 -0.51 -17.86
CA GLY A 266 4.31 -1.33 -17.97
C GLY A 266 4.00 -1.78 -19.40
N SER A 267 2.82 -2.37 -19.56
CA SER A 267 2.27 -2.66 -20.89
C SER A 267 1.73 -1.38 -21.53
N CYS A 268 1.87 -1.25 -22.85
CA CYS A 268 1.16 -0.19 -23.56
C CYS A 268 -0.31 -0.55 -23.70
N ALA A 269 -1.19 0.32 -23.22
CA ALA A 269 -2.63 0.18 -23.36
C ALA A 269 -3.06 0.39 -24.82
N ALA A 270 -3.96 -0.47 -25.30
CA ALA A 270 -4.57 -0.32 -26.63
C ALA A 270 -5.64 0.79 -26.64
N ASN A 271 -6.21 1.12 -25.47
CA ASN A 271 -7.23 2.13 -25.27
C ASN A 271 -7.24 2.61 -23.80
N PRO A 272 -7.92 3.71 -23.47
CA PRO A 272 -7.94 4.27 -22.10
C PRO A 272 -8.40 3.32 -20.99
N THR A 273 -9.27 2.36 -21.29
CA THR A 273 -9.87 1.44 -20.31
C THR A 273 -9.40 0.01 -20.57
N ASP A 274 -8.12 -0.15 -20.88
CA ASP A 274 -7.50 -1.45 -21.15
C ASP A 274 -7.02 -2.09 -19.85
N ASP A 275 -7.89 -2.87 -19.21
CA ASP A 275 -7.64 -3.49 -17.90
C ASP A 275 -6.36 -4.36 -17.87
N ASP A 276 -5.94 -4.92 -19.01
CA ASP A 276 -4.72 -5.73 -19.12
C ASP A 276 -3.42 -4.88 -19.09
N ALA A 277 -3.54 -3.56 -19.19
CA ALA A 277 -2.44 -2.59 -19.21
C ALA A 277 -2.65 -1.42 -18.22
N THR A 278 -3.53 -1.62 -17.24
CA THR A 278 -3.74 -0.70 -16.13
C THR A 278 -2.63 -0.88 -15.09
N GLU A 279 -2.12 0.25 -14.61
CA GLU A 279 -1.16 0.34 -13.51
C GLU A 279 -1.83 1.06 -12.34
N THR A 280 -1.51 0.66 -11.10
CA THR A 280 -2.10 1.23 -9.88
C THR A 280 -1.05 1.97 -9.08
N PHE A 281 -1.43 3.11 -8.51
CA PHE A 281 -0.65 3.81 -7.49
C PHE A 281 -1.52 4.07 -6.26
N THR A 282 -0.99 3.76 -5.08
CA THR A 282 -1.71 3.87 -3.82
C THR A 282 -1.01 4.87 -2.90
N PHE A 283 -1.74 5.90 -2.50
CA PHE A 283 -1.38 6.78 -1.40
C PHE A 283 -1.64 6.04 -0.09
N ARG A 284 -0.59 5.93 0.74
CA ARG A 284 -0.65 5.20 2.01
C ARG A 284 -0.46 6.13 3.20
N THR A 285 -0.97 5.70 4.34
CA THR A 285 -0.69 6.28 5.65
C THR A 285 0.16 5.31 6.47
N SER A 286 1.04 5.83 7.32
CA SER A 286 1.74 5.05 8.33
C SER A 286 0.96 5.15 9.64
N GLN A 287 0.14 4.14 9.92
CA GLN A 287 -0.57 4.00 11.19
C GLN A 287 -0.03 2.77 11.93
N ASP A 288 0.34 2.94 13.20
CA ASP A 288 0.83 1.86 14.07
C ASP A 288 2.01 1.02 13.53
N GLY A 289 2.78 1.55 12.57
CA GLY A 289 3.96 0.89 12.01
C GLY A 289 3.67 0.05 10.76
N GLU A 290 2.41 -0.07 10.34
CA GLU A 290 1.99 -0.72 9.10
C GLU A 290 1.47 0.33 8.11
N GLY A 291 1.80 0.18 6.82
CA GLY A 291 1.20 0.99 5.76
C GLY A 291 -0.27 0.61 5.54
N ALA A 292 -1.17 1.56 5.73
CA ALA A 292 -2.59 1.42 5.38
C ALA A 292 -2.91 2.19 4.10
N ASP A 293 -3.77 1.63 3.26
CA ASP A 293 -4.19 2.27 2.01
C ASP A 293 -5.16 3.43 2.35
N PHE A 294 -4.97 4.58 1.71
CA PHE A 294 -5.78 5.78 1.98
C PHE A 294 -6.53 6.23 0.73
N ALA A 295 -5.85 6.25 -0.41
CA ALA A 295 -6.47 6.52 -1.70
C ALA A 295 -5.68 5.82 -2.79
N GLU A 296 -6.33 5.40 -3.85
CA GLU A 296 -5.66 4.79 -4.98
C GLU A 296 -6.23 5.30 -6.30
N PHE A 297 -5.39 5.27 -7.33
CA PHE A 297 -5.83 5.52 -8.67
C PHE A 297 -5.17 4.56 -9.66
N ASP A 298 -5.98 4.15 -10.61
CA ASP A 298 -5.60 3.37 -11.75
C ASP A 298 -5.34 4.28 -12.94
N TYR A 299 -4.25 4.05 -13.65
CA TYR A 299 -3.90 4.80 -14.84
C TYR A 299 -3.46 3.87 -15.97
N THR A 300 -3.63 4.36 -17.20
CA THR A 300 -3.13 3.68 -18.40
C THR A 300 -2.23 4.60 -19.20
N VAL A 301 -1.31 3.99 -19.95
CA VAL A 301 -0.36 4.68 -20.83
C VAL A 301 -0.49 4.10 -22.24
N LEU A 302 -0.84 4.94 -23.20
CA LEU A 302 -0.97 4.53 -24.61
C LEU A 302 0.39 4.56 -25.30
N SER A 303 0.48 3.88 -26.46
CA SER A 303 1.71 3.80 -27.27
C SER A 303 2.26 5.13 -27.79
N ASP A 304 1.45 6.21 -27.75
CA ASP A 304 1.88 7.57 -28.09
C ASP A 304 2.38 8.37 -26.87
N GLY A 305 2.42 7.73 -25.69
CA GLY A 305 2.82 8.31 -24.41
C GLY A 305 1.69 9.04 -23.67
N SER A 306 0.47 9.07 -24.22
CA SER A 306 -0.64 9.71 -23.52
C SER A 306 -1.11 8.91 -22.29
N ILE A 307 -1.42 9.62 -21.21
CA ILE A 307 -1.73 9.08 -19.88
C ILE A 307 -3.15 9.51 -19.49
N THR A 308 -3.88 8.66 -18.80
CA THR A 308 -5.18 9.00 -18.20
C THR A 308 -5.40 8.22 -16.92
N VAL A 309 -6.23 8.76 -16.02
CA VAL A 309 -6.82 7.99 -14.92
C VAL A 309 -8.00 7.20 -15.47
N VAL A 310 -8.15 5.95 -15.03
CA VAL A 310 -9.25 5.06 -15.39
C VAL A 310 -10.28 5.02 -14.28
N GLU A 311 -9.80 4.76 -13.07
CA GLU A 311 -10.57 4.66 -11.85
C GLU A 311 -9.75 5.27 -10.71
N ALA A 312 -10.44 5.82 -9.72
CA ALA A 312 -9.80 6.30 -8.52
C ALA A 312 -10.77 6.22 -7.36
N GLU A 313 -10.27 5.83 -6.21
CA GLU A 313 -11.04 5.73 -4.99
C GLU A 313 -10.27 6.28 -3.79
N VAL A 314 -11.05 6.66 -2.78
CA VAL A 314 -10.55 7.05 -1.46
C VAL A 314 -11.19 6.10 -0.47
N GLU A 315 -10.37 5.49 0.38
CA GLU A 315 -10.84 4.56 1.40
C GLU A 315 -11.76 5.27 2.38
N ASP A 316 -12.90 4.66 2.71
CA ASP A 316 -13.89 5.20 3.66
C ASP A 316 -14.47 6.62 3.40
N TYR A 317 -14.05 7.33 2.35
CA TYR A 317 -14.51 8.70 2.04
C TYR A 317 -15.07 8.85 0.62
N GLU A 318 -16.11 9.67 0.45
CA GLU A 318 -16.67 10.03 -0.85
C GLU A 318 -17.08 11.50 -0.92
N ARG A 319 -17.18 12.05 -2.14
CA ARG A 319 -17.75 13.40 -2.34
C ARG A 319 -19.27 13.34 -2.39
N ASP A 320 -19.93 14.19 -1.61
CA ASP A 320 -21.38 14.34 -1.57
C ASP A 320 -21.93 15.09 -2.81
N VAL A 321 -23.22 15.44 -2.82
CA VAL A 321 -23.84 16.18 -3.94
C VAL A 321 -23.38 17.64 -4.05
N ASN A 322 -22.82 18.20 -2.98
CA ASN A 322 -22.26 19.56 -2.94
C ASN A 322 -20.77 19.57 -3.30
N GLY A 323 -20.14 18.38 -3.36
CA GLY A 323 -18.72 18.21 -3.61
C GLY A 323 -17.88 18.14 -2.34
N ASP A 324 -18.50 18.10 -1.17
CA ASP A 324 -17.81 18.02 0.13
C ASP A 324 -17.43 16.56 0.42
N TRP A 325 -16.25 16.33 1.01
CA TRP A 325 -15.84 15.00 1.47
C TRP A 325 -16.60 14.58 2.72
N ILE A 326 -17.14 13.37 2.71
CA ILE A 326 -17.86 12.74 3.82
C ILE A 326 -17.42 11.29 3.98
N ALA A 327 -17.49 10.77 5.21
CA ALA A 327 -17.31 9.34 5.44
C ALA A 327 -18.47 8.54 4.84
N LYS A 328 -18.16 7.35 4.29
CA LYS A 328 -19.11 6.41 3.66
C LYS A 328 -20.07 5.75 4.67
#